data_AF-A0A2N0I1B7-F1
#
_entry.id   AF-A0A2N0I1B7-F1
#
_cell.length_a   1.000
_cell.length_b   1.000
_cell.length_c   1.000
_cell.angle_alpha   90.00
_cell.angle_beta   90.00
_cell.angle_gamma   90.00
#
_symmetry.space_group_name_H-M   'P 1'
#
loop_
_entity.id
_entity.type
_entity.pdbx_description
1 polymer ?
#
loop_
_entity_poly.entity_id
_entity_poly.type
_entity_poly.pdbx_seq_one_letter_code
_entity_poly.pdbx_strand_id
1 'polypeptide(L)'
;MRRLAFLLSLIANPASAEEIGECRFDRDTLTFAGSPVEQATCLLRKIGLLAERSAQPLPPVFARILADGSTPTAAMKEAALAAFPRPYQDYARTWADAPLSKTEAGLPALYFVIHDTSTPFYENEPFPRHLDTDWTVNSFTPYMDGTFAREPVAHIFLSRYGQIWAGHEFQEGWRATKLESRVVGPAARGRFVHIETVQPRRFIQGYSDRGHTHGPKPGFSDAQYRQLAALYVYTSARAGRWLIPAQHNTVDAGIPDAHDDPQNFDLTMFANEVDSLVNPSRKQP
;
A
#
# COMPACT_ATOMS: atom_id res chain seq x y z
N MET A 1 7.27 -68.58 -22.55
CA MET A 1 7.06 -67.15 -22.87
C MET A 1 6.91 -66.36 -21.57
N ARG A 2 7.95 -65.67 -21.12
CA ARG A 2 7.92 -64.80 -19.92
C ARG A 2 7.47 -63.40 -20.36
N ARG A 3 6.32 -62.93 -19.85
CA ARG A 3 5.88 -61.54 -20.05
C ARG A 3 6.45 -60.68 -18.92
N LEU A 4 7.36 -59.78 -19.29
CA LEU A 4 7.87 -58.70 -18.45
C LEU A 4 6.76 -57.63 -18.35
N ALA A 5 6.26 -57.35 -17.16
CA ALA A 5 5.39 -56.21 -16.91
C ALA A 5 6.26 -54.99 -16.58
N PHE A 6 6.29 -54.01 -17.49
CA PHE A 6 6.90 -52.70 -17.24
C PHE A 6 5.88 -51.86 -16.44
N LEU A 7 6.17 -51.59 -15.16
CA LEU A 7 5.49 -50.53 -14.43
C LEU A 7 6.03 -49.18 -14.91
N LEU A 8 5.21 -48.40 -15.62
CA LEU A 8 5.46 -46.97 -15.83
C LEU A 8 5.11 -46.23 -14.53
N SER A 9 6.13 -45.78 -13.80
CA SER A 9 5.97 -44.76 -12.77
C SER A 9 5.70 -43.41 -13.45
N LEU A 10 4.44 -42.94 -13.37
CA LEU A 10 4.08 -41.59 -13.73
C LEU A 10 4.70 -40.63 -12.71
N ILE A 11 5.75 -39.92 -13.12
CA ILE A 11 6.31 -38.79 -12.37
C ILE A 11 5.30 -37.64 -12.54
N ALA A 12 4.51 -37.38 -11.51
CA ALA A 12 3.66 -36.20 -11.47
C ALA A 12 4.57 -34.96 -11.32
N ASN A 13 4.68 -34.15 -12.38
CA ASN A 13 5.23 -32.81 -12.22
C ASN A 13 4.28 -32.03 -11.30
N PRO A 14 4.76 -31.43 -10.19
CA PRO A 14 3.92 -30.54 -9.41
C PRO A 14 3.46 -29.41 -10.35
N ALA A 15 2.15 -29.18 -10.41
CA ALA A 15 1.62 -28.02 -11.10
C ALA A 15 2.23 -26.79 -10.44
N SER A 16 2.99 -25.99 -11.19
CA SER A 16 3.45 -24.69 -10.71
C SER A 16 2.21 -23.87 -10.34
N ALA A 17 2.17 -23.35 -9.10
CA ALA A 17 1.14 -22.42 -8.67
C ALA A 17 1.01 -21.29 -9.70
N GLU A 18 -0.22 -20.91 -10.03
CA GLU A 18 -0.48 -19.84 -10.99
C GLU A 18 0.02 -18.50 -10.39
N GLU A 19 1.16 -18.02 -10.89
CA GLU A 19 1.71 -16.71 -10.52
C GLU A 19 0.96 -15.59 -11.26
N ILE A 20 0.54 -14.57 -10.52
CA ILE A 20 -0.19 -13.42 -11.05
C ILE A 20 0.72 -12.20 -11.12
N GLY A 21 0.72 -11.54 -12.27
CA GLY A 21 1.31 -10.21 -12.43
C GLY A 21 2.83 -10.16 -12.44
N GLU A 22 3.37 -8.96 -12.62
CA GLU A 22 4.82 -8.74 -12.82
C GLU A 22 5.67 -9.14 -11.60
N CYS A 23 5.11 -9.01 -10.39
CA CYS A 23 5.79 -9.41 -9.14
C CYS A 23 5.47 -10.84 -8.70
N ARG A 24 4.81 -11.63 -9.56
CA ARG A 24 4.58 -13.08 -9.39
C ARG A 24 3.91 -13.41 -8.06
N PHE A 25 2.67 -12.94 -7.88
CA PHE A 25 1.87 -13.26 -6.72
C PHE A 25 1.35 -14.70 -6.80
N ASP A 26 1.67 -15.51 -5.80
CA ASP A 26 1.25 -16.90 -5.67
C ASP A 26 -0.09 -16.99 -4.93
N ARG A 27 -1.09 -17.62 -5.58
CA ARG A 27 -2.47 -17.73 -5.10
C ARG A 27 -2.63 -18.67 -3.90
N ASP A 28 -1.74 -19.63 -3.73
CA ASP A 28 -1.85 -20.66 -2.70
C ASP A 28 -1.22 -20.19 -1.38
N THR A 29 -0.10 -19.48 -1.49
CA THR A 29 0.63 -18.93 -0.33
C THR A 29 0.19 -17.52 0.04
N LEU A 30 -0.52 -16.83 -0.86
CA LEU A 30 -0.92 -15.42 -0.75
C LEU A 30 0.29 -14.52 -0.51
N THR A 31 1.34 -14.70 -1.31
CA THR A 31 2.59 -13.93 -1.27
C THR A 31 3.14 -13.63 -2.65
N PHE A 32 3.85 -12.50 -2.77
CA PHE A 32 4.71 -12.24 -3.93
C PHE A 32 5.99 -13.07 -3.86
N ALA A 33 6.55 -13.40 -5.01
CA ALA A 33 7.75 -14.21 -5.10
C ALA A 33 9.00 -13.50 -4.50
N GLY A 34 9.85 -14.28 -3.83
CA GLY A 34 11.15 -13.85 -3.30
C GLY A 34 11.15 -13.50 -1.82
N SER A 35 12.32 -13.11 -1.32
CA SER A 35 12.52 -12.56 0.02
C SER A 35 11.79 -11.24 0.23
N PRO A 36 11.56 -10.78 1.48
CA PRO A 36 10.92 -9.48 1.73
C PRO A 36 11.59 -8.29 1.02
N VAL A 37 12.92 -8.31 0.88
CA VAL A 37 13.69 -7.30 0.15
C VAL A 37 13.41 -7.36 -1.36
N GLU A 38 13.39 -8.56 -1.95
CA GLU A 38 13.06 -8.74 -3.37
C GLU A 38 11.62 -8.34 -3.67
N GLN A 39 10.68 -8.71 -2.79
CA GLN A 39 9.28 -8.31 -2.88
C GLN A 39 9.15 -6.78 -2.82
N ALA A 40 9.74 -6.10 -1.83
CA ALA A 40 9.71 -4.65 -1.75
C ALA A 40 10.37 -3.98 -2.97
N THR A 41 11.49 -4.53 -3.47
CA THR A 41 12.16 -4.03 -4.68
C THR A 41 11.24 -4.09 -5.90
N CYS A 42 10.47 -5.16 -6.04
CA CYS A 42 9.50 -5.28 -7.12
C CYS A 42 8.31 -4.35 -6.90
N LEU A 43 7.71 -4.35 -5.70
CA LEU A 43 6.46 -3.66 -5.38
C LEU A 43 6.60 -2.14 -5.26
N LEU A 44 7.82 -1.64 -5.04
CA LEU A 44 8.13 -0.21 -4.97
C LEU A 44 8.79 0.32 -6.25
N ARG A 45 8.44 -0.24 -7.42
CA ARG A 45 8.85 0.31 -8.71
C ARG A 45 8.36 1.74 -8.92
N LYS A 46 9.04 2.49 -9.78
CA LYS A 46 8.64 3.85 -10.12
C LYS A 46 7.44 3.80 -11.05
N ILE A 47 6.37 4.48 -10.67
CA ILE A 47 5.15 4.61 -11.47
C ILE A 47 5.24 5.91 -12.29
N GLY A 48 5.19 5.75 -13.61
CA GLY A 48 5.02 6.81 -14.59
C GLY A 48 3.54 7.03 -14.94
N LEU A 49 3.28 7.98 -15.83
CA LEU A 49 1.94 8.17 -16.37
C LEU A 49 1.45 6.91 -17.08
N LEU A 50 0.13 6.68 -17.09
CA LEU A 50 -0.49 5.56 -17.79
C LEU A 50 0.01 4.19 -17.31
N ALA A 51 0.24 4.06 -15.99
CA ALA A 51 0.66 2.83 -15.34
C ALA A 51 2.02 2.28 -15.83
N GLU A 52 2.88 3.10 -16.43
CA GLU A 52 4.23 2.67 -16.79
C GLU A 52 5.04 2.38 -15.52
N ARG A 53 5.67 1.20 -15.44
CA ARG A 53 6.49 0.81 -14.28
C ARG A 53 7.94 0.64 -14.68
N SER A 54 8.84 1.35 -14.01
CA SER A 54 10.29 1.18 -14.18
C SER A 54 10.96 0.77 -12.88
N ALA A 55 12.07 0.04 -12.98
CA ALA A 55 12.88 -0.29 -11.82
C ALA A 55 13.43 0.99 -11.18
N GLN A 56 13.49 1.01 -9.84
CA GLN A 56 14.21 2.02 -9.09
C GLN A 56 14.91 1.37 -7.89
N PRO A 57 16.00 1.97 -7.37
CA PRO A 57 16.71 1.40 -6.21
C PRO A 57 15.80 1.35 -4.98
N LEU A 58 15.85 0.24 -4.24
CA LEU A 58 15.22 0.16 -2.92
C LEU A 58 16.01 1.03 -1.93
N PRO A 59 15.37 1.98 -1.22
CA PRO A 59 16.06 2.81 -0.24
C PRO A 59 16.72 1.99 0.88
N PRO A 60 17.91 2.39 1.38
CA PRO A 60 18.67 1.62 2.36
C PRO A 60 17.91 1.29 3.65
N VAL A 61 17.01 2.16 4.10
CA VAL A 61 16.16 1.91 5.28
C VAL A 61 15.31 0.65 5.10
N PHE A 62 14.64 0.49 3.96
CA PHE A 62 13.81 -0.68 3.67
C PHE A 62 14.65 -1.92 3.44
N ALA A 63 15.76 -1.80 2.69
CA ALA A 63 16.68 -2.91 2.48
C ALA A 63 17.19 -3.48 3.82
N ARG A 64 17.55 -2.62 4.77
CA ARG A 64 18.02 -3.02 6.10
C ARG A 64 16.93 -3.71 6.92
N ILE A 65 15.81 -3.03 7.16
CA ILE A 65 14.77 -3.52 8.09
C ILE A 65 14.03 -4.77 7.57
N LEU A 66 14.02 -4.99 6.25
CA LEU A 66 13.41 -6.18 5.65
C LEU A 66 14.39 -7.36 5.55
N ALA A 67 15.71 -7.11 5.53
CA ALA A 67 16.72 -8.16 5.43
C ALA A 67 17.05 -8.82 6.78
N ASP A 68 17.12 -8.03 7.85
CA ASP A 68 17.60 -8.49 9.15
C ASP A 68 16.57 -9.29 9.96
N GLY A 69 15.30 -9.31 9.49
CA GLY A 69 14.20 -9.96 10.20
C GLY A 69 13.87 -9.31 11.54
N SER A 70 14.34 -8.09 11.78
CA SER A 70 14.02 -7.31 12.97
C SER A 70 12.53 -6.97 13.00
N THR A 71 12.09 -6.49 14.15
CA THR A 71 10.72 -6.01 14.36
C THR A 71 10.77 -4.59 14.89
N PRO A 72 9.78 -3.74 14.58
CA PRO A 72 9.72 -2.41 15.17
C PRO A 72 9.72 -2.48 16.70
N THR A 73 10.48 -1.61 17.35
CA THR A 73 10.58 -1.59 18.81
C THR A 73 9.40 -0.84 19.44
N ALA A 74 9.18 -1.01 20.75
CA ALA A 74 8.18 -0.22 21.48
C ALA A 74 8.44 1.30 21.38
N ALA A 75 9.71 1.73 21.35
CA ALA A 75 10.07 3.12 21.16
C ALA A 75 9.71 3.65 19.76
N MET A 76 9.92 2.84 18.71
CA MET A 76 9.50 3.19 17.35
C MET A 76 7.98 3.29 17.24
N LYS A 77 7.24 2.35 17.87
CA LYS A 77 5.78 2.39 17.94
C LYS A 77 5.27 3.65 18.64
N GLU A 78 5.87 4.02 19.77
CA GLU A 78 5.49 5.23 20.49
C GLU A 78 5.85 6.50 19.72
N ALA A 79 6.99 6.55 19.03
CA ALA A 79 7.35 7.67 18.16
C ALA A 79 6.34 7.85 17.02
N ALA A 80 5.91 6.76 16.39
CA ALA A 80 4.86 6.78 15.37
C ALA A 80 3.51 7.26 15.94
N LEU A 81 3.09 6.75 17.11
CA LEU A 81 1.88 7.19 17.80
C LEU A 81 1.93 8.68 18.17
N ALA A 82 3.09 9.16 18.62
CA ALA A 82 3.31 10.56 18.97
C ALA A 82 3.24 11.50 17.75
N ALA A 83 3.59 11.00 16.56
CA ALA A 83 3.57 11.77 15.32
C ALA A 83 2.16 11.98 14.72
N PHE A 84 1.18 11.14 15.10
CA PHE A 84 -0.18 11.26 14.58
C PHE A 84 -0.87 12.54 15.06
N PRO A 85 -1.70 13.18 14.20
CA PRO A 85 -2.55 14.29 14.62
C PRO A 85 -3.71 13.79 15.47
N ARG A 86 -4.24 14.66 16.34
CA ARG A 86 -5.57 14.44 16.93
C ARG A 86 -6.67 14.73 15.90
N PRO A 87 -7.80 14.00 15.95
CA PRO A 87 -8.17 13.00 16.96
C PRO A 87 -7.63 11.58 16.68
N TYR A 88 -7.04 11.33 15.51
CA TYR A 88 -6.59 9.98 15.14
C TYR A 88 -5.54 9.40 16.10
N GLN A 89 -4.67 10.23 16.68
CA GLN A 89 -3.74 9.81 17.72
C GLN A 89 -4.45 9.12 18.90
N ASP A 90 -5.53 9.70 19.41
CA ASP A 90 -6.27 9.15 20.55
C ASP A 90 -6.93 7.81 20.15
N TYR A 91 -7.51 7.77 18.95
CA TYR A 91 -8.05 6.53 18.35
C TYR A 91 -6.98 5.44 18.22
N ALA A 92 -5.82 5.75 17.64
CA ALA A 92 -4.74 4.80 17.41
C ALA A 92 -4.15 4.26 18.73
N ARG A 93 -4.18 5.06 19.81
CA ARG A 93 -3.78 4.63 21.15
C ARG A 93 -4.76 3.61 21.75
N THR A 94 -6.06 3.76 21.53
CA THR A 94 -7.06 2.77 21.97
C THR A 94 -6.81 1.39 21.35
N TRP A 95 -6.37 1.35 20.09
CA TRP A 95 -6.15 0.11 19.33
C TRP A 95 -4.68 -0.31 19.25
N ALA A 96 -3.79 0.33 20.01
CA ALA A 96 -2.34 0.15 19.85
C ALA A 96 -1.90 -1.30 20.04
N ASP A 97 -2.57 -2.06 20.91
CA ASP A 97 -2.24 -3.46 21.21
C ASP A 97 -3.21 -4.46 20.59
N ALA A 98 -4.18 -3.99 19.80
CA ALA A 98 -5.06 -4.87 19.04
C ALA A 98 -4.28 -5.57 17.91
N PRO A 99 -4.54 -6.86 17.65
CA PRO A 99 -3.87 -7.58 16.59
C PRO A 99 -4.19 -6.96 15.23
N LEU A 100 -3.29 -7.12 14.27
CA LEU A 100 -3.54 -6.77 12.88
C LEU A 100 -4.45 -7.83 12.22
N SER A 101 -5.01 -7.46 11.07
CA SER A 101 -5.86 -8.35 10.27
C SER A 101 -5.15 -9.64 9.90
N LYS A 102 -5.98 -10.66 9.66
CA LYS A 102 -5.55 -11.95 9.14
C LYS A 102 -6.56 -12.45 8.11
N THR A 103 -6.12 -13.31 7.22
CA THR A 103 -7.02 -14.03 6.31
C THR A 103 -7.91 -15.00 7.07
N GLU A 104 -8.95 -15.49 6.41
CA GLU A 104 -9.82 -16.53 6.96
C GLU A 104 -9.04 -17.80 7.34
N ALA A 105 -8.02 -18.14 6.55
CA ALA A 105 -7.08 -19.24 6.82
C ALA A 105 -6.07 -18.93 7.95
N GLY A 106 -6.14 -17.75 8.56
CA GLY A 106 -5.29 -17.35 9.68
C GLY A 106 -3.91 -16.81 9.29
N LEU A 107 -3.66 -16.55 8.00
CA LEU A 107 -2.41 -15.92 7.57
C LEU A 107 -2.40 -14.44 8.00
N PRO A 108 -1.35 -13.95 8.68
CA PRO A 108 -1.31 -12.58 9.16
C PRO A 108 -1.21 -11.57 8.01
N ALA A 109 -1.57 -10.31 8.23
CA ALA A 109 -1.21 -9.24 7.32
C ALA A 109 0.31 -9.20 7.04
N LEU A 110 0.68 -8.96 5.79
CA LEU A 110 2.06 -8.96 5.32
C LEU A 110 2.43 -7.70 4.53
N TYR A 111 1.46 -7.07 3.87
CA TYR A 111 1.72 -5.97 2.94
C TYR A 111 1.11 -4.66 3.42
N PHE A 112 1.86 -3.57 3.24
CA PHE A 112 1.40 -2.20 3.46
C PHE A 112 1.25 -1.52 2.09
N VAL A 113 0.01 -1.43 1.60
CA VAL A 113 -0.28 -0.93 0.25
C VAL A 113 -0.63 0.54 0.31
N ILE A 114 0.15 1.31 -0.45
CA ILE A 114 0.01 2.75 -0.63
C ILE A 114 -0.83 2.96 -1.89
N HIS A 115 -1.92 3.69 -1.71
CA HIS A 115 -2.85 4.09 -2.76
C HIS A 115 -2.83 5.61 -2.91
N ASP A 116 -3.39 6.08 -4.01
CA ASP A 116 -3.95 7.43 -4.05
C ASP A 116 -5.44 7.41 -4.39
N THR A 117 -6.20 8.32 -3.78
CA THR A 117 -7.68 8.31 -3.90
C THR A 117 -8.20 8.68 -5.28
N SER A 118 -7.32 9.18 -6.15
CA SER A 118 -7.63 9.74 -7.46
C SER A 118 -8.74 10.81 -7.44
N THR A 119 -8.94 11.45 -6.29
CA THR A 119 -10.10 12.29 -5.92
C THR A 119 -9.66 13.47 -5.05
N PRO A 120 -10.25 14.67 -5.23
CA PRO A 120 -11.32 15.01 -6.18
C PRO A 120 -10.86 15.03 -7.64
N PHE A 121 -11.81 14.79 -8.55
CA PHE A 121 -11.55 14.82 -9.99
C PHE A 121 -11.93 16.17 -10.60
N TYR A 122 -10.95 16.86 -11.20
CA TYR A 122 -11.10 18.20 -11.75
C TYR A 122 -11.42 18.23 -13.24
N GLU A 123 -11.53 17.08 -13.92
CA GLU A 123 -11.72 17.03 -15.38
C GLU A 123 -10.67 17.90 -16.10
N ASN A 124 -11.08 19.00 -16.72
CA ASN A 124 -10.19 19.94 -17.42
C ASN A 124 -9.79 21.15 -16.57
N GLU A 125 -10.37 21.34 -15.39
CA GLU A 125 -10.03 22.45 -14.51
C GLU A 125 -8.63 22.30 -13.91
N PRO A 126 -7.90 23.41 -13.67
CA PRO A 126 -6.61 23.34 -13.01
C PRO A 126 -6.75 22.88 -11.56
N PHE A 127 -5.69 22.28 -11.02
CA PHE A 127 -5.62 22.06 -9.59
C PHE A 127 -5.64 23.39 -8.81
N PRO A 128 -6.26 23.44 -7.63
CA PRO A 128 -6.17 24.59 -6.74
C PRO A 128 -4.72 24.99 -6.47
N ARG A 129 -4.46 26.30 -6.43
CA ARG A 129 -3.12 26.84 -6.19
C ARG A 129 -2.54 26.42 -4.82
N HIS A 130 -3.40 26.26 -3.81
CA HIS A 130 -3.03 25.93 -2.44
C HIS A 130 -3.56 24.55 -2.06
N LEU A 131 -3.16 23.54 -2.84
CA LEU A 131 -3.72 22.19 -2.78
C LEU A 131 -3.64 21.54 -1.39
N ASP A 132 -2.53 21.73 -0.69
CA ASP A 132 -2.30 21.12 0.62
C ASP A 132 -3.21 21.70 1.72
N THR A 133 -3.78 22.88 1.50
CA THR A 133 -4.69 23.55 2.45
C THR A 133 -6.08 23.79 1.86
N ASP A 134 -6.38 23.25 0.67
CA ASP A 134 -7.68 23.38 0.04
C ASP A 134 -8.71 22.49 0.77
N TRP A 135 -9.79 23.10 1.25
CA TRP A 135 -10.81 22.44 2.06
C TRP A 135 -11.62 21.39 1.28
N THR A 136 -11.77 21.55 -0.04
CA THR A 136 -12.49 20.59 -0.89
C THR A 136 -11.63 19.37 -1.12
N VAL A 137 -10.35 19.57 -1.42
CA VAL A 137 -9.39 18.49 -1.62
C VAL A 137 -9.19 17.69 -0.33
N ASN A 138 -9.08 18.36 0.81
CA ASN A 138 -8.78 17.72 2.10
C ASN A 138 -10.02 17.22 2.86
N SER A 139 -11.20 17.28 2.25
CA SER A 139 -12.42 16.77 2.87
C SER A 139 -12.46 15.24 2.84
N PHE A 140 -12.81 14.63 3.98
CA PHE A 140 -13.09 13.19 4.04
C PHE A 140 -14.53 12.82 3.70
N THR A 141 -15.45 13.80 3.62
CA THR A 141 -16.89 13.57 3.45
C THR A 141 -17.23 12.56 2.35
N PRO A 142 -16.66 12.64 1.14
CA PRO A 142 -17.01 11.71 0.06
C PRO A 142 -16.64 10.24 0.33
N TYR A 143 -15.70 9.99 1.24
CA TYR A 143 -15.31 8.63 1.66
C TYR A 143 -16.18 8.09 2.80
N MET A 144 -17.03 8.96 3.41
CA MET A 144 -17.86 8.66 4.58
C MET A 144 -19.35 8.54 4.24
N ASP A 145 -19.84 9.31 3.28
CA ASP A 145 -21.27 9.56 3.06
C ASP A 145 -21.92 8.65 2.00
N GLY A 146 -21.18 7.67 1.49
CA GLY A 146 -21.65 6.77 0.45
C GLY A 146 -21.41 7.26 -0.98
N THR A 147 -20.76 8.41 -1.19
CA THR A 147 -20.50 8.97 -2.53
C THR A 147 -19.75 8.01 -3.44
N PHE A 148 -18.68 7.37 -2.93
CA PHE A 148 -17.87 6.45 -3.76
C PHE A 148 -18.22 4.99 -3.59
N ALA A 149 -18.59 4.59 -2.37
CA ALA A 149 -18.91 3.22 -2.05
C ALA A 149 -19.79 3.19 -0.80
N ARG A 150 -20.56 2.11 -0.64
CA ARG A 150 -21.41 1.89 0.54
C ARG A 150 -20.61 1.86 1.85
N GLU A 151 -19.36 1.42 1.78
CA GLU A 151 -18.44 1.32 2.91
C GLU A 151 -17.08 1.90 2.48
N PRO A 152 -16.24 2.35 3.42
CA PRO A 152 -14.92 2.90 3.08
C PRO A 152 -14.07 1.86 2.33
N VAL A 153 -13.31 2.28 1.32
CA VAL A 153 -12.55 1.35 0.46
C VAL A 153 -11.18 0.97 1.01
N ALA A 154 -10.76 1.54 2.14
CA ALA A 154 -9.46 1.28 2.75
C ALA A 154 -9.50 1.43 4.28
N HIS A 155 -8.42 0.99 4.93
CA HIS A 155 -8.28 1.11 6.38
C HIS A 155 -8.12 2.58 6.79
N ILE A 156 -7.31 3.34 6.04
CA ILE A 156 -6.97 4.71 6.36
C ILE A 156 -7.18 5.61 5.15
N PHE A 157 -7.67 6.83 5.41
CA PHE A 157 -7.64 7.95 4.49
C PHE A 157 -6.75 9.06 5.07
N LEU A 158 -5.78 9.52 4.28
CA LEU A 158 -4.76 10.49 4.67
C LEU A 158 -4.83 11.74 3.78
N SER A 159 -5.33 12.83 4.35
CA SER A 159 -5.44 14.12 3.66
C SER A 159 -4.06 14.74 3.36
N ARG A 160 -4.01 15.69 2.42
CA ARG A 160 -2.81 16.48 2.12
C ARG A 160 -2.35 17.36 3.28
N TYR A 161 -3.27 17.71 4.18
CA TYR A 161 -2.95 18.42 5.42
C TYR A 161 -2.24 17.52 6.47
N GLY A 162 -2.19 16.21 6.23
CA GLY A 162 -1.70 15.24 7.21
C GLY A 162 -2.73 14.81 8.25
N GLN A 163 -4.00 15.20 8.12
CA GLN A 163 -5.08 14.62 8.92
C GLN A 163 -5.34 13.18 8.47
N ILE A 164 -5.76 12.35 9.42
CA ILE A 164 -6.03 10.93 9.21
C ILE A 164 -7.47 10.62 9.63
N TRP A 165 -8.17 9.86 8.80
CA TRP A 165 -9.44 9.25 9.14
C TRP A 165 -9.35 7.73 8.99
N ALA A 166 -9.88 7.00 9.97
CA ALA A 166 -9.97 5.55 9.94
C ALA A 166 -11.26 5.13 9.22
N GLY A 167 -11.13 4.51 8.06
CA GLY A 167 -12.24 3.89 7.34
C GLY A 167 -12.59 2.53 7.95
N HIS A 168 -11.57 1.70 8.17
CA HIS A 168 -11.68 0.40 8.87
C HIS A 168 -10.53 0.28 9.88
N GLU A 169 -10.79 -0.37 11.01
CA GLU A 169 -9.73 -0.70 11.96
C GLU A 169 -8.77 -1.72 11.33
N PHE A 170 -7.46 -1.65 11.61
CA PHE A 170 -6.49 -2.57 11.03
C PHE A 170 -6.64 -4.04 11.45
N GLN A 171 -7.43 -4.36 12.48
CA GLN A 171 -7.82 -5.71 12.85
C GLN A 171 -8.82 -6.31 11.85
N GLU A 172 -9.59 -5.47 11.18
CA GLU A 172 -10.58 -5.90 10.18
C GLU A 172 -9.87 -6.33 8.90
N GLY A 173 -10.14 -7.55 8.45
CA GLY A 173 -9.68 -7.97 7.14
C GLY A 173 -10.43 -7.20 6.05
N TRP A 174 -9.73 -6.34 5.31
CA TRP A 174 -10.30 -5.63 4.17
C TRP A 174 -9.63 -6.01 2.84
N ARG A 175 -10.09 -5.36 1.77
CA ARG A 175 -9.58 -5.48 0.39
C ARG A 175 -9.66 -4.12 -0.29
N ALA A 176 -8.66 -3.74 -1.08
CA ALA A 176 -8.67 -2.50 -1.85
C ALA A 176 -8.04 -2.62 -3.25
N THR A 177 -7.53 -3.79 -3.62
CA THR A 177 -6.88 -3.99 -4.93
C THR A 177 -7.71 -4.88 -5.87
N LYS A 178 -7.43 -4.85 -7.17
CA LYS A 178 -8.05 -5.79 -8.12
C LYS A 178 -7.53 -7.20 -7.94
N LEU A 179 -6.27 -7.35 -7.56
CA LEU A 179 -5.70 -8.63 -7.15
C LEU A 179 -6.59 -9.29 -6.10
N GLU A 180 -6.93 -8.57 -5.03
CA GLU A 180 -7.80 -9.09 -3.96
C GLU A 180 -9.25 -9.25 -4.38
N SER A 181 -9.82 -8.29 -5.11
CA SER A 181 -11.27 -8.25 -5.36
C SER A 181 -11.73 -9.02 -6.61
N ARG A 182 -10.88 -9.14 -7.63
CA ARG A 182 -11.24 -9.72 -8.94
C ARG A 182 -10.51 -11.00 -9.28
N VAL A 183 -9.28 -11.18 -8.76
CA VAL A 183 -8.44 -12.32 -9.15
C VAL A 183 -8.40 -13.38 -8.06
N VAL A 184 -7.98 -13.03 -6.85
CA VAL A 184 -7.81 -13.97 -5.74
C VAL A 184 -9.09 -14.14 -4.93
N GLY A 185 -9.82 -13.05 -4.69
CA GLY A 185 -11.09 -13.06 -3.98
C GLY A 185 -10.95 -13.08 -2.45
N PRO A 186 -12.00 -13.54 -1.73
CA PRO A 186 -12.09 -13.46 -0.27
C PRO A 186 -10.91 -14.07 0.50
N ALA A 187 -10.19 -15.05 -0.07
CA ALA A 187 -9.04 -15.68 0.56
C ALA A 187 -7.89 -14.70 0.87
N ALA A 188 -7.72 -13.65 0.06
CA ALA A 188 -6.68 -12.63 0.27
C ALA A 188 -7.05 -11.56 1.31
N ARG A 189 -8.32 -11.47 1.70
CA ARG A 189 -8.83 -10.41 2.58
C ARG A 189 -8.07 -10.43 3.91
N GLY A 190 -7.55 -9.27 4.33
CA GLY A 190 -6.77 -9.14 5.57
C GLY A 190 -5.30 -9.53 5.46
N ARG A 191 -4.82 -9.91 4.26
CA ARG A 191 -3.38 -10.07 3.98
C ARG A 191 -2.68 -8.72 3.74
N PHE A 192 -3.44 -7.70 3.38
CA PHE A 192 -2.98 -6.36 3.04
C PHE A 192 -3.61 -5.34 3.98
N VAL A 193 -2.82 -4.36 4.42
CA VAL A 193 -3.35 -3.09 4.96
C VAL A 193 -3.25 -2.02 3.87
N HIS A 194 -4.23 -1.11 3.84
CA HIS A 194 -4.42 -0.18 2.73
C HIS A 194 -4.54 1.24 3.25
N ILE A 195 -3.70 2.12 2.72
CA ILE A 195 -3.68 3.55 3.04
C ILE A 195 -4.00 4.34 1.78
N GLU A 196 -5.18 4.95 1.78
CA GLU A 196 -5.64 5.89 0.76
C GLU A 196 -5.08 7.27 1.03
N THR A 197 -4.14 7.71 0.20
CA THR A 197 -3.53 9.04 0.33
C THR A 197 -4.22 10.01 -0.62
N VAL A 198 -4.88 11.03 -0.07
CA VAL A 198 -5.72 11.95 -0.85
C VAL A 198 -4.91 12.64 -1.94
N GLN A 199 -5.31 12.43 -3.19
CA GLN A 199 -4.64 12.96 -4.36
C GLN A 199 -5.67 13.28 -5.44
N PRO A 200 -5.87 14.55 -5.81
CA PRO A 200 -6.79 14.87 -6.89
C PRO A 200 -6.23 14.40 -8.23
N ARG A 201 -7.12 14.25 -9.21
CA ARG A 201 -6.76 13.94 -10.59
C ARG A 201 -7.45 14.89 -11.55
N ARG A 202 -6.87 15.05 -12.74
CA ARG A 202 -7.46 15.77 -13.87
C ARG A 202 -7.05 15.10 -15.17
N PHE A 203 -7.74 15.39 -16.28
CA PHE A 203 -7.35 14.88 -17.59
C PHE A 203 -5.97 15.40 -17.99
N ILE A 204 -5.21 14.56 -18.68
CA ILE A 204 -4.03 15.01 -19.43
C ILE A 204 -4.51 15.95 -20.54
N GLN A 205 -3.76 17.02 -20.81
CA GLN A 205 -4.14 17.98 -21.86
C GLN A 205 -4.40 17.26 -23.19
N GLY A 206 -5.58 17.50 -23.77
CA GLY A 206 -6.02 16.87 -25.02
C GLY A 206 -6.84 15.58 -24.84
N TYR A 207 -7.00 15.09 -23.60
CA TYR A 207 -7.81 13.93 -23.27
C TYR A 207 -9.11 14.32 -22.56
N SER A 208 -10.06 13.40 -22.55
CA SER A 208 -11.37 13.56 -21.89
C SER A 208 -11.89 12.24 -21.29
N ASP A 209 -11.02 11.25 -21.14
CA ASP A 209 -11.35 9.93 -20.62
C ASP A 209 -10.53 9.60 -19.35
N ARG A 210 -11.09 8.71 -18.52
CA ARG A 210 -10.53 8.37 -17.21
C ARG A 210 -9.25 7.52 -17.29
N GLY A 211 -8.91 6.98 -18.45
CA GLY A 211 -7.64 6.28 -18.68
C GLY A 211 -6.45 7.23 -18.82
N HIS A 212 -6.70 8.51 -19.11
CA HIS A 212 -5.66 9.50 -19.36
C HIS A 212 -5.76 10.67 -18.37
N THR A 213 -5.38 10.38 -17.13
CA THR A 213 -5.38 11.37 -16.05
C THR A 213 -4.00 11.57 -15.46
N HIS A 214 -3.79 12.73 -14.83
CA HIS A 214 -2.61 12.98 -14.04
C HIS A 214 -2.96 13.59 -12.69
N GLY A 215 -2.11 13.34 -11.70
CA GLY A 215 -2.10 13.97 -10.40
C GLY A 215 -1.18 15.21 -10.35
N PRO A 216 -1.21 15.94 -9.23
CA PRO A 216 -0.30 17.03 -8.89
C PRO A 216 1.19 16.66 -8.98
N LYS A 217 2.03 17.68 -9.19
CA LYS A 217 3.49 17.62 -9.06
C LYS A 217 3.95 18.77 -8.15
N PRO A 218 4.58 18.52 -6.99
CA PRO A 218 4.84 17.19 -6.40
C PRO A 218 3.53 16.42 -6.11
N GLY A 219 3.61 15.09 -6.04
CA GLY A 219 2.46 14.22 -5.78
C GLY A 219 1.92 14.40 -4.36
N PHE A 220 2.47 13.67 -3.40
CA PHE A 220 2.07 13.81 -2.00
C PHE A 220 2.75 15.03 -1.34
N SER A 221 2.10 15.61 -0.32
CA SER A 221 2.66 16.67 0.50
C SER A 221 3.65 16.11 1.54
N ASP A 222 4.49 16.97 2.12
CA ASP A 222 5.39 16.61 3.23
C ASP A 222 4.62 16.03 4.43
N ALA A 223 3.43 16.60 4.71
CA ALA A 223 2.58 16.12 5.78
C ALA A 223 2.08 14.69 5.49
N GLN A 224 1.76 14.37 4.24
CA GLN A 224 1.38 13.01 3.85
C GLN A 224 2.54 12.03 4.03
N TYR A 225 3.77 12.35 3.60
CA TYR A 225 4.90 11.44 3.78
C TYR A 225 5.21 11.16 5.26
N ARG A 226 5.18 12.20 6.12
CA ARG A 226 5.37 12.02 7.57
C ARG A 226 4.35 11.06 8.16
N GLN A 227 3.07 11.27 7.85
CA GLN A 227 1.99 10.47 8.41
C GLN A 227 1.95 9.06 7.81
N LEU A 228 2.27 8.90 6.52
CA LEU A 228 2.40 7.60 5.87
C LEU A 228 3.53 6.78 6.49
N ALA A 229 4.67 7.40 6.81
CA ALA A 229 5.77 6.75 7.53
C ALA A 229 5.38 6.36 8.95
N ALA A 230 4.69 7.24 9.69
CA ALA A 230 4.18 6.91 11.01
C ALA A 230 3.17 5.74 10.96
N LEU A 231 2.25 5.74 9.98
CA LEU A 231 1.32 4.62 9.75
C LEU A 231 2.08 3.32 9.47
N TYR A 232 3.07 3.34 8.58
CA TYR A 232 3.89 2.16 8.25
C TYR A 232 4.59 1.56 9.48
N VAL A 233 5.23 2.40 10.30
CA VAL A 233 5.92 1.96 11.52
C VAL A 233 4.91 1.44 12.55
N TYR A 234 3.81 2.17 12.77
CA TYR A 234 2.76 1.78 13.71
C TYR A 234 2.11 0.43 13.35
N THR A 235 1.70 0.25 12.08
CA THR A 235 1.08 -1.00 11.62
C THR A 235 2.07 -2.17 11.64
N SER A 236 3.32 -1.93 11.28
CA SER A 236 4.38 -2.94 11.38
C SER A 236 4.62 -3.34 12.84
N ALA A 237 4.62 -2.37 13.76
CA ALA A 237 4.79 -2.66 15.18
C ALA A 237 3.61 -3.50 15.73
N ARG A 238 2.38 -3.19 15.32
CA ARG A 238 1.18 -3.99 15.63
C ARG A 238 1.23 -5.39 15.04
N ALA A 239 1.82 -5.55 13.85
CA ALA A 239 2.04 -6.87 13.24
C ALA A 239 3.14 -7.69 13.92
N GLY A 240 3.98 -7.06 14.76
CA GLY A 240 5.17 -7.68 15.31
C GLY A 240 6.22 -8.00 14.25
N ARG A 241 6.21 -7.30 13.11
CA ARG A 241 7.16 -7.45 11.98
C ARG A 241 7.06 -6.26 11.04
N TRP A 242 8.13 -5.99 10.30
CA TRP A 242 8.06 -5.07 9.17
C TRP A 242 7.12 -5.63 8.09
N LEU A 243 6.05 -4.87 7.79
CA LEU A 243 5.22 -5.13 6.62
C LEU A 243 6.01 -4.80 5.36
N ILE A 244 5.72 -5.47 4.25
CA ILE A 244 6.37 -5.21 2.98
C ILE A 244 5.63 -4.03 2.32
N PRO A 245 6.26 -2.86 2.15
CA PRO A 245 5.63 -1.72 1.52
C PRO A 245 5.42 -1.99 0.02
N ALA A 246 4.28 -1.56 -0.50
CA ALA A 246 3.89 -1.77 -1.88
C ALA A 246 3.09 -0.57 -2.41
N GLN A 247 3.20 -0.32 -3.71
CA GLN A 247 2.34 0.64 -4.41
C GLN A 247 1.21 -0.11 -5.14
N HIS A 248 -0.03 0.39 -5.08
CA HIS A 248 -1.21 -0.27 -5.64
C HIS A 248 -1.01 -0.69 -7.10
N ASN A 249 -0.60 0.21 -7.99
CA ASN A 249 -0.36 -0.09 -9.40
C ASN A 249 0.54 -1.33 -9.62
N THR A 250 1.54 -1.53 -8.76
CA THR A 250 2.44 -2.67 -8.87
C THR A 250 1.84 -3.96 -8.31
N VAL A 251 1.00 -3.86 -7.28
CA VAL A 251 0.20 -5.00 -6.78
C VAL A 251 -0.75 -5.52 -7.86
N ASP A 252 -1.36 -4.61 -8.62
CA ASP A 252 -2.30 -4.93 -9.70
C ASP A 252 -1.62 -5.11 -11.08
N ALA A 253 -0.28 -5.17 -11.14
CA ALA A 253 0.45 -5.24 -12.39
C ALA A 253 0.03 -6.46 -13.23
N GLY A 254 -0.27 -6.25 -14.51
CA GLY A 254 -0.74 -7.30 -15.42
C GLY A 254 -2.23 -7.65 -15.32
N ILE A 255 -2.98 -7.02 -14.39
CA ILE A 255 -4.44 -7.16 -14.31
C ILE A 255 -5.09 -6.10 -15.23
N PRO A 256 -6.08 -6.47 -16.07
CA PRO A 256 -6.76 -5.52 -16.95
C PRO A 256 -7.34 -4.28 -16.23
N ASP A 257 -7.27 -3.15 -16.91
CA ASP A 257 -7.70 -1.83 -16.45
C ASP A 257 -6.99 -1.32 -15.19
N ALA A 258 -5.84 -1.88 -14.80
CA ALA A 258 -5.15 -1.50 -13.56
C ALA A 258 -4.97 0.02 -13.42
N HIS A 259 -5.20 0.52 -12.20
CA HIS A 259 -5.05 1.94 -11.86
C HIS A 259 -3.57 2.31 -11.80
N ASP A 260 -3.23 3.57 -12.05
CA ASP A 260 -1.86 4.07 -12.06
C ASP A 260 -1.45 4.79 -10.77
N ASP A 261 -2.11 4.46 -9.66
CA ASP A 261 -1.87 5.06 -8.35
C ASP A 261 -0.84 4.25 -7.52
N PRO A 262 -0.09 4.90 -6.62
CA PRO A 262 -0.05 6.34 -6.40
C PRO A 262 0.78 7.07 -7.47
N GLN A 263 0.21 8.08 -8.12
CA GLN A 263 0.93 8.90 -9.09
C GLN A 263 1.88 9.90 -8.40
N ASN A 264 3.06 10.09 -9.01
CA ASN A 264 4.11 11.01 -8.53
C ASN A 264 4.55 10.73 -7.07
N PHE A 265 4.46 9.49 -6.63
CA PHE A 265 4.99 9.04 -5.35
C PHE A 265 6.52 9.13 -5.32
N ASP A 266 7.05 9.79 -4.29
CA ASP A 266 8.47 9.95 -4.04
C ASP A 266 8.91 8.95 -2.97
N LEU A 267 9.48 7.84 -3.45
CA LEU A 267 9.99 6.77 -2.61
C LEU A 267 11.14 7.24 -1.70
N THR A 268 11.90 8.26 -2.10
CA THR A 268 12.99 8.80 -1.30
C THR A 268 12.45 9.61 -0.13
N MET A 269 11.44 10.46 -0.36
CA MET A 269 10.77 11.20 0.73
C MET A 269 10.14 10.25 1.74
N PHE A 270 9.39 9.24 1.27
CA PHE A 270 8.81 8.23 2.16
C PHE A 270 9.89 7.50 2.98
N ALA A 271 10.97 7.07 2.33
CA ALA A 271 12.08 6.40 3.01
C ALA A 271 12.76 7.29 4.06
N ASN A 272 12.96 8.57 3.76
CA ASN A 272 13.57 9.51 4.71
C ASN A 272 12.70 9.68 5.97
N GLU A 273 11.38 9.76 5.79
CA GLU A 273 10.45 9.85 6.93
C GLU A 273 10.37 8.55 7.72
N VAL A 274 10.51 7.38 7.07
CA VAL A 274 10.66 6.11 7.81
C VAL A 274 12.01 6.08 8.55
N ASP A 275 13.11 6.51 7.92
CA ASP A 275 14.44 6.50 8.55
C ASP A 275 14.47 7.41 9.80
N SER A 276 13.74 8.52 9.79
CA SER A 276 13.65 9.43 10.94
C SER A 276 12.99 8.78 12.18
N LEU A 277 12.03 7.88 11.96
CA LEU A 277 11.34 7.15 13.02
C LEU A 277 12.11 5.92 13.51
N VAL A 278 12.88 5.26 12.63
CA VAL A 278 13.63 4.05 12.99
C VAL A 278 15.06 4.33 13.43
N ASN A 279 15.62 5.50 13.12
CA ASN A 279 16.95 5.93 13.52
C ASN A 279 16.95 7.35 14.10
N PRO A 280 16.33 7.58 15.27
CA PRO A 280 16.22 8.93 15.86
C PRO A 280 17.58 9.55 16.22
N SER A 281 18.65 8.75 16.30
CA SER A 281 20.02 9.23 16.52
C SER A 281 20.67 9.87 15.29
N ARG A 282 20.16 9.61 14.08
CA ARG A 282 20.48 10.42 12.89
C ARG A 282 19.62 11.68 12.94
N LYS A 283 20.04 12.66 13.75
CA LYS A 283 19.52 14.02 13.58
C LYS A 283 19.78 14.43 12.12
N GLN A 284 18.74 14.84 11.41
CA GLN A 284 18.90 15.53 10.13
C GLN A 284 19.80 16.76 10.35
N PRO A 285 20.76 17.04 9.45
CA PRO A 285 21.56 18.25 9.50
C PRO A 285 20.70 19.52 9.41
#